data_AF-A0A3A5B1F2-F1
#
_entry.id   AF-A0A3A5B1F2-F1
#
_cell.length_a   1.000
_cell.length_b   1.000
_cell.length_c   1.000
_cell.angle_alpha   90.00
_cell.angle_beta   90.00
_cell.angle_gamma   90.00
#
_symmetry.space_group_name_H-M   'P 1'
#
loop_
_entity.id
_entity.type
_entity.pdbx_description
1 polymer ?
#
loop_
_entity_poly.entity_id
_entity_poly.type
_entity_poly.pdbx_seq_one_letter_code
_entity_poly.pdbx_strand_id
1 'polypeptide(L)'
;MQFRLRVTEEVAAFIRALHPEIKRKIRGALELVASDPASGKPLQDELQGLKSLKVGRFRIIYKEGSRGIVEVVAIGPRKVIYEETYRLLKKY
;
A
#
# COMPACT_ATOMS: atom_id res chain seq x y z
N MET A 1 19.73 0.10 -2.09
CA MET A 1 18.99 0.27 -3.37
C MET A 1 17.59 0.76 -3.04
N GLN A 2 17.05 1.72 -3.78
CA GLN A 2 15.70 2.23 -3.56
C GLN A 2 14.77 1.71 -4.65
N PHE A 3 13.67 1.08 -4.24
CA PHE A 3 12.62 0.60 -5.12
C PHE A 3 11.77 1.78 -5.61
N ARG A 4 11.29 1.69 -6.86
CA ARG A 4 10.31 2.67 -7.38
C ARG A 4 8.91 2.25 -6.97
N LEU A 5 8.15 3.18 -6.41
CA LEU A 5 6.75 2.97 -6.10
C LEU A 5 5.89 3.21 -7.34
N ARG A 6 4.98 2.29 -7.60
CA ARG A 6 3.89 2.48 -8.55
C ARG A 6 2.58 2.49 -7.77
N VAL A 7 1.81 3.57 -7.91
CA VAL A 7 0.47 3.73 -7.32
C VAL A 7 -0.56 3.84 -8.44
N THR A 8 -1.78 3.35 -8.21
CA THR A 8 -2.90 3.65 -9.11
C THR A 8 -3.37 5.09 -8.94
N GLU A 9 -4.08 5.63 -9.93
CA GLU A 9 -4.62 7.00 -9.82
C GLU A 9 -5.64 7.11 -8.67
N GLU A 10 -6.41 6.05 -8.41
CA GLU A 10 -7.36 5.98 -7.29
C GLU A 10 -6.63 6.13 -5.94
N VAL A 11 -5.53 5.41 -5.74
CA VAL A 11 -4.68 5.53 -4.54
C VAL A 11 -4.05 6.92 -4.46
N ALA A 12 -3.57 7.46 -5.57
CA ALA A 12 -2.99 8.81 -5.60
C ALA A 12 -4.03 9.88 -5.23
N ALA A 13 -5.24 9.80 -5.80
CA ALA A 13 -6.35 10.70 -5.49
C ALA A 13 -6.76 10.60 -4.01
N PHE A 14 -6.86 9.39 -3.46
CA PHE A 14 -7.11 9.17 -2.04
C PHE A 14 -6.06 9.87 -1.17
N ILE A 15 -4.76 9.64 -1.43
CA ILE A 15 -3.68 10.29 -0.66
C ILE A 15 -3.77 11.82 -0.75
N ARG A 16 -4.08 12.37 -1.93
CA ARG A 16 -4.20 13.83 -2.12
C ARG A 16 -5.32 14.43 -1.26
N ALA A 17 -6.43 13.72 -1.09
CA ALA A 17 -7.58 14.13 -0.28
C ALA A 17 -7.37 14.02 1.24
N LEU A 18 -6.32 13.31 1.71
CA LEU A 18 -6.06 13.15 3.15
C LEU A 18 -5.63 14.46 3.82
N HIS A 19 -6.01 14.60 5.09
CA HIS A 19 -5.53 15.65 5.99
C HIS A 19 -3.98 15.68 6.01
N PRO A 20 -3.33 16.86 6.04
CA PRO A 20 -1.87 17.00 5.92
C PRO A 20 -1.06 16.12 6.87
N GLU A 21 -1.50 15.98 8.12
CA GLU A 21 -0.81 15.14 9.09
C GLU A 21 -0.82 13.64 8.71
N ILE A 22 -1.95 13.16 8.20
CA ILE A 22 -2.10 11.77 7.75
C ILE A 22 -1.26 11.56 6.50
N LYS A 23 -1.33 12.49 5.55
CA LYS A 23 -0.52 12.49 4.32
C LYS A 23 0.97 12.39 4.63
N ARG A 24 1.47 13.12 5.63
CA ARG A 24 2.87 13.03 6.09
C ARG A 24 3.24 11.63 6.59
N LYS A 25 2.37 11.02 7.41
CA LYS A 25 2.57 9.64 7.92
C LYS A 25 2.58 8.61 6.79
N ILE A 26 1.66 8.73 5.83
CA ILE A 26 1.60 7.84 4.65
C ILE A 26 2.84 8.00 3.78
N ARG A 27 3.31 9.23 3.52
CA ARG A 27 4.54 9.45 2.75
C ARG A 27 5.76 8.79 3.38
N GLY A 28 5.99 8.99 4.68
CA GLY A 28 7.11 8.34 5.37
C GLY A 28 7.03 6.81 5.34
N ALA A 29 5.82 6.25 5.41
CA ALA A 29 5.63 4.81 5.25
C ALA A 29 5.88 4.31 3.82
N LEU A 30 5.52 5.10 2.80
CA LEU A 30 5.83 4.78 1.41
C LEU A 30 7.34 4.84 1.15
N GLU A 31 8.04 5.83 1.71
CA GLU A 31 9.51 5.90 1.67
C GLU A 31 10.15 4.68 2.33
N LEU A 32 9.62 4.23 3.48
CA LEU A 32 10.05 2.99 4.12
C LEU A 32 9.88 1.79 3.20
N VAL A 33 8.70 1.62 2.58
CA VAL A 33 8.44 0.54 1.61
C VAL A 33 9.37 0.61 0.41
N ALA A 34 9.70 1.82 -0.06
CA ALA A 34 10.64 2.02 -1.16
C ALA A 34 12.09 1.65 -0.77
N SER A 35 12.49 1.85 0.49
CA SER A 35 13.81 1.44 0.97
C SER A 35 13.89 -0.04 1.35
N ASP A 36 12.81 -0.58 1.91
CA ASP A 36 12.71 -1.94 2.41
C ASP A 36 11.29 -2.50 2.17
N PRO A 37 11.09 -3.19 1.05
CA PRO A 37 9.82 -3.86 0.75
C PRO A 37 9.50 -5.01 1.72
N ALA A 38 10.45 -5.49 2.52
CA ALA A 38 10.22 -6.52 3.53
C ALA A 38 9.60 -5.98 4.83
N SER A 39 9.50 -4.66 4.99
CA SER A 39 8.94 -3.99 6.17
C SER A 39 7.46 -4.32 6.47
N GLY A 40 6.70 -4.77 5.47
CA GLY A 40 5.29 -5.14 5.59
C GLY A 40 5.08 -6.61 5.92
N LYS A 41 3.97 -6.91 6.61
CA LYS A 41 3.59 -8.29 6.94
C LYS A 41 2.98 -8.99 5.74
N PRO A 42 3.40 -10.21 5.38
CA PRO A 42 2.76 -10.97 4.31
C PRO A 42 1.30 -11.24 4.66
N LEU A 43 0.44 -11.13 3.66
CA LEU A 43 -0.96 -11.54 3.73
C LEU A 43 -1.13 -12.99 3.30
N GLN A 44 -2.24 -13.60 3.71
CA GLN A 44 -2.56 -15.00 3.50
C GLN A 44 -3.85 -15.15 2.68
N ASP A 45 -4.21 -16.41 2.39
CA ASP A 45 -5.42 -16.79 1.66
C ASP A 45 -5.52 -16.11 0.29
N GLU A 46 -6.67 -15.53 -0.04
CA GLU A 46 -6.92 -14.85 -1.32
C GLU A 46 -6.01 -13.61 -1.56
N LEU A 47 -5.28 -13.16 -0.54
CA LEU A 47 -4.35 -12.03 -0.61
C LEU A 47 -2.87 -12.47 -0.56
N GLN A 48 -2.60 -13.77 -0.73
CA GLN A 48 -1.24 -14.29 -0.79
C GLN A 48 -0.42 -13.58 -1.89
N GLY A 49 0.84 -13.26 -1.57
CA GLY A 49 1.72 -12.48 -2.44
C GLY A 49 1.64 -10.97 -2.24
N LEU A 50 0.71 -10.49 -1.41
CA LEU A 50 0.66 -9.10 -0.95
C LEU A 50 1.29 -8.95 0.44
N LYS A 51 1.71 -7.73 0.76
CA LYS A 51 2.20 -7.29 2.06
C LYS A 51 1.37 -6.13 2.57
N SER A 52 1.22 -6.05 3.90
CA SER A 52 0.51 -4.99 4.61
C SER A 52 1.45 -4.28 5.58
N LEU A 53 1.67 -2.98 5.37
CA LEU A 53 2.36 -2.11 6.34
C LEU A 53 1.35 -1.29 7.15
N LYS A 54 1.48 -1.28 8.48
CA LYS A 54 0.61 -0.52 9.38
C LYS A 54 1.11 0.92 9.52
N VAL A 55 0.22 1.90 9.32
CA VAL A 55 0.50 3.33 9.48
C VAL A 55 -0.58 3.96 10.36
N GLY A 56 -0.38 3.94 11.68
CA GLY A 56 -1.41 4.35 12.64
C GLY A 56 -2.69 3.53 12.48
N ARG A 57 -3.79 4.19 12.07
CA ARG A 57 -5.11 3.56 11.80
C ARG A 57 -5.25 3.04 10.37
N PHE A 58 -4.30 3.34 9.48
CA PHE A 58 -4.29 2.96 8.08
C PHE A 58 -3.39 1.75 7.82
N ARG A 59 -3.58 1.11 6.67
CA ARG A 59 -2.69 0.12 6.10
C ARG A 59 -2.36 0.48 4.67
N ILE A 60 -1.13 0.18 4.27
CA ILE A 60 -0.67 0.22 2.89
C ILE A 60 -0.56 -1.25 2.45
N ILE A 61 -1.32 -1.61 1.43
CA ILE A 61 -1.26 -2.93 0.80
C ILE A 61 -0.43 -2.80 -0.46
N TYR A 62 0.60 -3.62 -0.60
CA TYR A 62 1.53 -3.55 -1.72
C TYR A 62 2.09 -4.94 -2.05
N LYS A 63 2.72 -5.06 -3.22
CA LYS A 63 3.50 -6.24 -3.59
C LYS A 63 4.83 -5.84 -4.22
N GLU A 64 5.83 -6.69 -4.05
CA GLU A 64 7.08 -6.57 -4.79
C GLU A 64 6.84 -7.02 -6.22
N GLY A 65 7.01 -6.08 -7.15
CA GLY A 65 7.00 -6.35 -8.57
C GLY A 65 8.39 -6.74 -9.07
N SER A 66 8.50 -6.93 -10.39
CA SER A 66 9.79 -7.19 -11.03
C SER A 66 10.67 -5.92 -11.10
N ARG A 67 11.99 -6.11 -11.22
CA ARG A 67 12.97 -5.05 -11.54
C ARG A 67 13.00 -3.87 -10.55
N GLY A 68 12.82 -4.13 -9.26
CA GLY A 68 12.93 -3.11 -8.23
C GLY A 68 11.73 -2.16 -8.17
N ILE A 69 10.55 -2.62 -8.61
CA ILE A 69 9.29 -1.89 -8.50
C ILE A 69 8.49 -2.46 -7.33
N VAL A 70 7.88 -1.59 -6.53
CA VAL A 70 6.85 -1.97 -5.57
C VAL A 70 5.52 -1.39 -6.02
N GLU A 71 4.53 -2.25 -6.19
CA GLU A 71 3.18 -1.87 -6.59
C GLU A 71 2.31 -1.68 -5.36
N VAL A 72 1.86 -0.45 -5.11
CA VAL A 72 0.90 -0.12 -4.06
C VAL A 72 -0.49 -0.39 -4.60
N VAL A 73 -1.13 -1.40 -4.03
CA VAL A 73 -2.45 -1.89 -4.44
C VAL A 73 -3.55 -1.04 -3.82
N ALA A 74 -3.45 -0.73 -2.52
CA ALA A 74 -4.47 0.03 -1.81
C ALA A 74 -3.90 0.72 -0.55
N ILE A 75 -4.51 1.83 -0.15
CA ILE A 75 -4.25 2.49 1.14
C ILE A 75 -5.58 2.83 1.80
N GLY A 76 -5.75 2.46 3.06
CA GLY A 76 -7.00 2.77 3.76
C GLY A 76 -7.07 2.29 5.20
N PRO A 77 -8.15 2.62 5.91
CA PRO A 77 -8.36 2.22 7.31
C PRO A 77 -8.57 0.70 7.42
N ARG A 78 -8.11 0.09 8.54
CA ARG A 78 -8.19 -1.39 8.74
C ARG A 78 -9.56 -1.98 8.46
N LYS A 79 -10.61 -1.27 8.87
CA LYS A 79 -12.00 -1.76 8.80
C LYS A 79 -12.48 -1.99 7.37
N VAL A 80 -11.92 -1.29 6.39
CA VAL A 80 -12.44 -1.23 5.01
C VAL A 80 -11.43 -1.78 4.01
N ILE A 81 -10.14 -1.64 4.30
CA ILE A 81 -9.07 -1.86 3.32
C ILE A 81 -9.02 -3.28 2.74
N TYR A 82 -9.40 -4.31 3.49
CA TYR A 82 -9.34 -5.68 2.98
C TYR A 82 -10.48 -5.99 2.00
N GLU A 83 -11.70 -5.55 2.29
CA GLU A 83 -12.81 -5.67 1.33
C GLU A 83 -12.55 -4.85 0.06
N GLU A 84 -12.00 -3.63 0.23
CA GLU A 84 -11.69 -2.74 -0.88
C GLU A 84 -10.55 -3.29 -1.75
N THR A 85 -9.49 -3.83 -1.12
CA THR A 85 -8.42 -4.53 -1.83
C THR A 85 -8.96 -5.74 -2.60
N TYR A 86 -9.83 -6.55 -1.98
CA TYR A 86 -10.43 -7.70 -2.65
C TYR A 86 -11.27 -7.30 -3.87
N ARG A 87 -12.07 -6.24 -3.76
CA ARG A 87 -12.85 -5.71 -4.89
C ARG A 87 -11.96 -5.20 -6.02
N LEU A 88 -10.84 -4.53 -5.70
CA LEU A 88 -9.87 -4.06 -6.69
C LEU A 88 -9.22 -5.24 -7.42
N LEU A 89 -8.82 -6.29 -6.70
CA LEU A 89 -8.20 -7.49 -7.30
C LEU A 89 -9.14 -8.27 -8.21
N LYS A 90 -10.46 -8.31 -7.93
CA LYS A 90 -11.45 -8.95 -8.81
C LYS A 90 -11.75 -8.16 -10.09
N LYS A 91 -11.34 -6.89 -10.16
CA LYS A 91 -11.57 -6.00 -11.30
C LYS A 91 -10.43 -6.04 -12.33
N TYR A 92 -9.29 -6.62 -11.95
CA TYR A 92 -8.12 -6.87 -12.80
C TYR A 92 -8.09 -8.34 -13.25
#